data_AF-A0A7V8YJI0-F1
#
_entry.id   AF-A0A7V8YJI0-F1
#
_cell.length_a   1.000
_cell.length_b   1.000
_cell.length_c   1.000
_cell.angle_alpha   90.00
_cell.angle_beta   90.00
_cell.angle_gamma   90.00
#
_symmetry.space_group_name_H-M   'P 1'
#
loop_
_entity.id
_entity.type
_entity.pdbx_description
1 polymer ?
#
loop_
_entity_poly.entity_id
_entity_poly.type
_entity_poly.pdbx_seq_one_letter_code
_entity_poly.pdbx_strand_id
1 'polypeptide(L)'
;MTLLADEVEPKLLRAEPPDLVVWSSLWPQRPEATVRFELASDGGHGCDLRWTLLLAEPLQDQSALGHMRKRLNELINANLRYTFGQ
;
A
#
# COMPACT_ATOMS: atom_id res chain seq x y z
N MET A 1 -10.15 -2.86 -8.09
CA MET A 1 -8.69 -2.98 -7.97
C MET A 1 -8.19 -3.90 -9.09
N THR A 2 -7.28 -3.45 -9.94
CA THR A 2 -6.78 -4.25 -11.08
C THR A 2 -5.33 -4.65 -10.84
N LEU A 3 -5.09 -5.95 -10.64
CA LEU A 3 -3.78 -6.54 -10.36
C LEU A 3 -3.08 -6.98 -11.65
N LEU A 4 -1.75 -6.97 -11.66
CA LEU A 4 -0.93 -7.58 -12.72
C LEU A 4 -0.88 -9.11 -12.57
N ALA A 5 -0.40 -9.80 -13.60
CA ALA A 5 -0.36 -11.26 -13.62
C ALA A 5 0.55 -11.89 -12.54
N ASP A 6 1.54 -11.15 -12.08
CA ASP A 6 2.49 -11.53 -11.03
C ASP A 6 2.12 -10.94 -9.65
N GLU A 7 0.95 -10.33 -9.52
CA GLU A 7 0.44 -9.75 -8.29
C GLU A 7 -0.69 -10.60 -7.70
N VAL A 8 -0.80 -10.57 -6.36
CA VAL A 8 -1.88 -11.20 -5.61
C VAL A 8 -2.65 -10.17 -4.82
N GLU A 9 -3.92 -10.45 -4.58
CA GLU A 9 -4.75 -9.59 -3.72
C GLU A 9 -4.19 -9.60 -2.29
N PRO A 10 -3.85 -8.42 -1.74
CA PRO A 10 -3.33 -8.34 -0.40
C PRO A 10 -4.41 -8.71 0.61
N LYS A 11 -4.01 -9.47 1.63
CA LYS A 11 -4.87 -9.80 2.77
C LYS A 11 -4.71 -8.76 3.86
N LEU A 12 -5.78 -8.51 4.61
CA LEU A 12 -5.73 -7.71 5.81
C LEU A 12 -4.97 -8.48 6.91
N LEU A 13 -3.82 -7.96 7.34
CA LEU A 13 -3.03 -8.53 8.44
C LEU A 13 -3.40 -7.91 9.79
N ARG A 14 -3.66 -6.60 9.82
CA ARG A 14 -4.03 -5.87 11.04
C ARG A 14 -4.91 -4.68 10.69
N ALA A 15 -5.87 -4.37 11.55
CA ALA A 15 -6.66 -3.14 11.48
C ALA A 15 -6.88 -2.62 12.91
N GLU A 16 -6.50 -1.37 13.14
CA GLU A 16 -6.76 -0.63 14.37
C GLU A 16 -7.48 0.66 14.00
N PRO A 17 -8.80 0.69 14.11
CA PRO A 17 -9.57 1.88 13.82
C PRO A 17 -9.28 3.01 14.83
N PRO A 18 -9.25 4.28 14.40
CA PRO A 18 -9.37 4.74 13.01
C PRO A 18 -8.03 4.84 12.26
N ASP A 19 -6.91 4.58 12.94
CA ASP A 19 -5.60 5.13 12.55
C ASP A 19 -4.77 4.21 11.64
N LEU A 20 -5.04 2.90 11.61
CA LEU A 20 -4.09 1.95 11.04
C LEU A 20 -4.75 0.75 10.34
N VAL A 21 -4.25 0.47 9.14
CA VAL A 21 -4.49 -0.77 8.39
C VAL A 21 -3.15 -1.34 7.91
N VAL A 22 -2.96 -2.65 7.99
CA VAL A 22 -1.77 -3.34 7.48
C VAL A 22 -2.19 -4.43 6.51
N TRP A 23 -1.65 -4.36 5.31
CA TRP A 23 -1.84 -5.37 4.26
C TRP A 23 -0.63 -6.28 4.14
N SER A 24 -0.89 -7.52 3.75
CA SER A 24 0.13 -8.47 3.31
C SER A 24 0.73 -8.02 1.98
N SER A 25 1.80 -8.70 1.58
CA SER A 25 2.43 -8.47 0.29
C SER A 25 1.46 -8.67 -0.87
N LEU A 26 1.65 -7.84 -1.89
CA LEU A 26 1.03 -7.98 -3.22
C LEU A 26 1.88 -8.87 -4.14
N TRP A 27 3.11 -9.18 -3.77
CA TRP A 27 4.07 -9.89 -4.63
C TRP A 27 4.41 -11.25 -4.03
N PRO A 28 4.06 -12.38 -4.69
CA PRO A 28 4.41 -13.71 -4.21
C PRO A 28 5.92 -13.95 -4.03
N GLN A 29 6.75 -13.23 -4.79
CA GLN A 29 8.22 -13.29 -4.68
C GLN A 29 8.77 -12.55 -3.46
N ARG A 30 7.94 -11.72 -2.81
CA ARG A 30 8.28 -10.93 -1.62
C ARG A 30 7.20 -11.13 -0.55
N PRO A 31 6.93 -12.36 -0.08
CA PRO A 31 5.83 -12.63 0.85
C PRO A 31 5.98 -11.92 2.19
N GLU A 32 7.21 -11.53 2.56
CA GLU A 32 7.55 -10.79 3.76
C GLU A 32 7.18 -9.30 3.70
N ALA A 33 6.94 -8.76 2.50
CA ALA A 33 6.60 -7.36 2.34
C ALA A 33 5.25 -7.06 2.98
N THR A 34 5.13 -5.89 3.60
CA THR A 34 3.85 -5.41 4.12
C THR A 34 3.62 -3.96 3.73
N VAL A 35 2.36 -3.59 3.58
CA VAL A 35 1.96 -2.20 3.31
C VAL A 35 1.20 -1.69 4.50
N ARG A 36 1.75 -0.70 5.18
CA ARG A 36 1.16 -0.06 6.34
C ARG A 36 0.47 1.22 5.89
N PHE A 37 -0.81 1.37 6.21
CA PHE A 37 -1.64 2.53 5.96
C PHE A 37 -1.90 3.22 7.29
N GLU A 38 -1.55 4.50 7.36
CA GLU A 38 -1.76 5.37 8.51
C GLU A 38 -2.75 6.46 8.09
N LEU A 39 -3.83 6.57 8.85
CA LEU A 39 -4.91 7.51 8.62
C LEU A 39 -4.82 8.56 9.73
N ALA A 40 -4.72 9.82 9.36
CA ALA A 40 -4.78 10.93 10.30
C ALA A 40 -5.97 11.83 9.95
N SER A 41 -6.65 12.38 10.97
CA SER A 41 -7.60 13.46 10.72
C SER A 41 -6.84 14.70 10.24
N ASP A 42 -7.34 15.34 9.18
CA ASP A 42 -6.79 16.62 8.69
C ASP A 42 -7.28 17.84 9.51
N GLY A 43 -7.99 17.61 10.62
CA GLY A 43 -8.61 18.64 11.45
C GLY A 43 -9.95 19.17 10.90
N GLY A 44 -10.40 18.67 9.74
CA GLY A 44 -11.68 18.98 9.12
C GLY A 44 -12.55 17.73 8.93
N HIS A 45 -13.13 17.59 7.74
CA HIS A 45 -13.94 16.42 7.36
C HIS A 45 -13.16 15.41 6.48
N GLY A 46 -11.86 15.64 6.29
CA GLY A 46 -11.01 14.78 5.47
C GLY A 46 -10.14 13.85 6.30
N CYS A 47 -9.28 13.12 5.60
CA CYS A 47 -8.31 12.23 6.19
C CYS A 47 -7.04 12.22 5.35
N ASP A 48 -5.92 12.45 6.00
CA ASP A 48 -4.61 12.26 5.40
C ASP A 48 -4.26 10.77 5.44
N LEU A 49 -4.14 10.17 4.25
CA LEU A 49 -3.65 8.82 4.11
C LEU A 49 -2.15 8.83 3.82
N ARG A 50 -1.38 8.22 4.71
CA ARG A 50 0.02 7.84 4.46
C ARG A 50 0.10 6.33 4.27
N TRP A 51 0.84 5.88 3.27
CA TRP A 51 1.19 4.47 3.16
C TRP A 51 2.71 4.30 3.14
N THR A 52 3.16 3.21 3.76
CA THR A 52 4.58 2.83 3.87
C THR A 52 4.74 1.38 3.43
N LEU A 53 5.61 1.13 2.46
CA LEU A 53 6.04 -0.22 2.08
C LEU A 53 7.20 -0.64 3.00
N LEU A 54 6.98 -1.69 3.78
CA LEU A 54 7.98 -2.29 4.67
C LEU A 54 8.53 -3.55 4.00
N LEU A 55 9.87 -3.65 3.93
CA LEU A 55 10.60 -4.75 3.33
C LEU A 55 11.67 -5.24 4.31
N ALA A 56 11.91 -6.55 4.34
CA ALA A 56 13.03 -7.09 5.08
C ALA A 56 14.34 -6.81 4.35
N GLU A 57 15.38 -6.46 5.10
CA GLU A 57 16.74 -6.41 4.57
C GLU A 57 17.29 -7.82 4.31
N PRO A 58 18.18 -7.99 3.30
CA PRO A 58 18.76 -6.96 2.45
C PRO A 58 17.90 -6.60 1.23
N LEU A 59 17.84 -5.30 0.92
CA LEU A 59 17.31 -4.80 -0.35
C LEU A 59 18.32 -5.10 -1.46
N GLN A 60 18.15 -6.24 -2.13
CA GLN A 60 19.07 -6.69 -3.18
C GLN A 60 19.02 -5.82 -4.45
N ASP A 61 17.93 -5.09 -4.68
CA ASP A 61 17.73 -4.31 -5.90
C ASP A 61 16.92 -3.03 -5.67
N GLN A 62 17.57 -1.88 -5.82
CA GLN A 62 16.93 -0.57 -5.70
C GLN A 62 15.97 -0.27 -6.86
N SER A 63 16.18 -0.85 -8.04
CA SER A 63 15.30 -0.65 -9.18
C SER A 63 13.95 -1.35 -8.95
N ALA A 64 13.98 -2.58 -8.41
CA ALA A 64 12.79 -3.32 -7.99
C ALA A 64 11.97 -2.53 -6.95
N LEU A 65 12.63 -1.88 -5.97
CA LEU A 65 11.96 -1.02 -5.00
C LEU A 65 11.23 0.16 -5.67
N GLY A 66 11.86 0.78 -6.67
CA GLY A 66 11.25 1.83 -7.47
C GLY A 66 9.96 1.36 -8.18
N HIS A 67 10.00 0.17 -8.78
CA HIS A 67 8.84 -0.45 -9.43
C HIS A 67 7.71 -0.74 -8.44
N MET A 68 8.00 -1.35 -7.29
CA MET A 68 7.01 -1.64 -6.25
C MET A 68 6.34 -0.36 -5.74
N ARG A 69 7.12 0.70 -5.48
CA ARG A 69 6.60 2.00 -5.04
C ARG A 69 5.70 2.65 -6.10
N LYS A 70 6.11 2.63 -7.38
CA LYS A 70 5.28 3.15 -8.48
C LYS A 70 3.96 2.40 -8.55
N ARG A 71 4.02 1.08 -8.42
CA ARG A 71 2.86 0.22 -8.53
C ARG A 71 1.85 0.40 -7.39
N LEU A 72 2.32 0.53 -6.16
CA LEU A 72 1.47 0.90 -5.02
C LEU A 72 0.85 2.28 -5.19
N ASN A 73 1.60 3.26 -5.70
CA ASN A 73 1.05 4.58 -6.03
C ASN A 73 -0.11 4.49 -7.02
N GLU A 74 0.01 3.67 -8.07
CA GLU A 74 -1.08 3.44 -9.02
C GLU A 74 -2.27 2.74 -8.33
N LEU A 75 -2.04 1.65 -7.60
CA LEU A 75 -3.12 0.89 -6.96
C LEU A 75 -3.86 1.70 -5.88
N ILE A 76 -3.13 2.43 -5.04
CA ILE A 76 -3.72 3.17 -3.93
C ILE A 76 -4.29 4.49 -4.44
N ASN A 77 -3.48 5.33 -5.07
CA ASN A 77 -3.93 6.67 -5.42
C ASN A 77 -4.87 6.69 -6.63
N ALA A 78 -4.71 5.83 -7.64
CA ALA A 78 -5.65 5.84 -8.77
C ALA A 78 -7.04 5.34 -8.36
N ASN A 79 -7.13 4.31 -7.52
CA ASN A 79 -8.41 3.85 -6.98
C ASN A 79 -9.04 4.90 -6.05
N LEU A 80 -8.24 5.56 -5.20
CA LEU A 80 -8.76 6.64 -4.35
C LEU A 80 -9.23 7.84 -5.17
N ARG A 81 -8.46 8.30 -6.17
CA ARG A 81 -8.89 9.39 -7.05
C ARG A 81 -10.15 9.05 -7.82
N TYR A 82 -10.26 7.83 -8.35
CA TYR A 82 -11.47 7.39 -9.02
C TYR A 82 -12.68 7.31 -8.07
N THR A 83 -12.47 6.87 -6.83
CA THR A 83 -13.55 6.73 -5.82
C THR A 83 -14.00 8.08 -5.25
N PHE A 84 -13.08 9.05 -5.14
CA PHE A 84 -13.33 10.37 -4.54
C PHE A 84 -13.32 11.54 -5.55
N GLY A 85 -13.26 11.27 -6.85
CA GLY A 85 -13.43 12.26 -7.92
C GLY A 85 -12.32 13.31 -8.06
N GLN A 86 -11.07 12.97 -7.72
CA GLN A 86 -9.89 13.85 -7.87
C GLN A 86 -9.22 13.70 -9.23
#